data_AF-A0A1M7J213-F1
#
_entry.id   AF-A0A1M7J213-F1
#
_cell.length_a   1.000
_cell.length_b   1.000
_cell.length_c   1.000
_cell.angle_alpha   90.00
_cell.angle_beta   90.00
_cell.angle_gamma   90.00
#
_symmetry.space_group_name_H-M   'P 1'
#
loop_
_entity.id
_entity.type
_entity.pdbx_description
1 polymer ?
#
loop_
_entity_poly.entity_id
_entity_poly.type
_entity_poly.pdbx_seq_one_letter_code
_entity_poly.pdbx_strand_id
1 'polypeptide(L)'
;MRFKFETRRHGRCLAETEHDDDAIRVEIWYDQNTDPKKVEYLLHITDLPLPKQITEAGALQDATRIAINHFYATKTRDGDEFEMHCSRITARWPGTLYNKLGG
;
A
#
# COMPACT_ATOMS: atom_id res chain seq x y z
N MET A 1 -3.44 9.10 2.57
CA MET A 1 -3.63 8.29 3.80
C MET A 1 -2.29 7.68 4.21
N ARG A 2 -2.03 7.50 5.51
CA ARG A 2 -0.75 6.98 6.02
C ARG A 2 -0.97 5.82 6.98
N PHE A 3 -0.25 4.71 6.76
CA PHE A 3 -0.37 3.50 7.55
C PHE A 3 0.99 3.08 8.09
N LYS A 4 1.05 2.76 9.38
CA LYS A 4 2.24 2.11 9.95
C LYS A 4 2.02 0.61 10.01
N PHE A 5 3.06 -0.15 9.70
CA PHE A 5 3.03 -1.60 9.76
C PHE A 5 4.41 -2.16 10.10
N GLU A 6 4.48 -3.42 10.50
CA GLU A 6 5.75 -4.07 10.83
C GLU A 6 5.94 -5.32 9.98
N THR A 7 7.17 -5.54 9.51
CA THR A 7 7.58 -6.76 8.81
C THR A 7 8.73 -7.42 9.56
N ARG A 8 8.88 -8.74 9.42
CA ARG A 8 10.03 -9.45 10.01
C ARG A 8 11.37 -9.03 9.41
N ARG A 9 11.37 -8.62 8.13
CA ARG A 9 12.61 -8.29 7.39
C ARG A 9 13.10 -6.87 7.67
N HIS A 10 12.20 -5.89 7.74
CA HIS A 10 12.56 -4.47 7.81
C HIS A 10 12.13 -3.81 9.13
N GLY A 11 11.46 -4.54 10.02
CA GLY A 11 10.88 -3.96 11.22
C GLY A 11 9.77 -2.97 10.88
N ARG A 12 9.81 -1.77 11.48
CA ARG A 12 8.80 -0.73 11.32
C ARG A 12 8.88 -0.08 9.94
N CYS A 13 7.73 -0.06 9.26
CA CYS A 13 7.54 0.50 7.93
C CYS A 13 6.36 1.50 7.93
N LEU A 14 6.34 2.38 6.94
CA LEU A 14 5.30 3.37 6.71
C LEU A 14 4.83 3.24 5.26
N ALA A 15 3.52 3.12 5.05
CA ALA A 15 2.93 3.23 3.73
C ALA A 15 2.17 4.56 3.61
N GLU A 16 2.47 5.35 2.60
CA GLU A 16 1.71 6.53 2.22
C GLU A 16 0.91 6.19 0.96
N THR A 17 -0.34 6.63 0.89
CA THR A 17 -1.25 6.21 -0.17
C THR A 17 -2.15 7.34 -0.59
N GLU A 18 -2.26 7.57 -1.88
CA GLU A 18 -3.05 8.67 -2.43
C GLU A 18 -3.61 8.31 -3.80
N HIS A 19 -4.65 9.04 -4.19
CA HIS A 19 -5.19 8.95 -5.54
C HIS A 19 -4.25 9.69 -6.49
N ASP A 20 -3.99 9.06 -7.64
CA ASP A 20 -3.19 9.61 -8.73
C ASP A 20 -3.94 9.36 -10.04
N ASP A 21 -4.68 10.36 -10.50
CA ASP A 21 -5.58 10.32 -11.67
C ASP A 21 -6.44 9.04 -11.78
N ASP A 22 -5.99 8.05 -12.57
CA ASP A 22 -6.68 6.78 -12.84
C ASP A 22 -6.17 5.59 -12.00
N ALA A 23 -5.25 5.87 -11.07
CA ALA A 23 -4.59 4.90 -10.22
C ALA A 23 -4.59 5.32 -8.74
N ILE A 24 -4.12 4.40 -7.90
CA ILE A 24 -3.78 4.66 -6.51
C ILE A 24 -2.28 4.45 -6.35
N ARG A 25 -1.59 5.52 -5.96
CA ARG A 25 -0.16 5.48 -5.66
C ARG A 25 0.05 5.07 -4.21
N VAL A 26 0.89 4.07 -3.98
CA VAL A 26 1.33 3.65 -2.63
C VAL A 26 2.85 3.71 -2.55
N GLU A 27 3.37 4.53 -1.65
CA GLU A 27 4.78 4.56 -1.32
C GLU A 27 5.04 3.80 -0.03
N ILE A 28 5.95 2.83 -0.04
CA ILE A 28 6.38 2.11 1.16
C ILE A 28 7.78 2.54 1.54
N TRP A 29 7.88 3.12 2.73
CA TRP A 29 9.11 3.51 3.39
C TRP A 29 9.52 2.47 4.43
N TYR A 30 10.78 2.05 4.40
CA TYR A 30 11.33 1.00 5.27
C TYR A 30 12.77 1.32 5.71
N ASP A 31 13.29 0.53 6.65
CA ASP A 31 14.62 0.75 7.27
C ASP A 31 14.80 2.18 7.87
N GLN A 32 13.70 2.81 8.32
CA GLN A 32 13.67 4.24 8.72
C GLN A 32 14.61 4.63 9.86
N ASN A 33 15.07 3.68 10.68
CA ASN A 33 15.98 3.95 11.80
C ASN A 33 17.46 3.91 11.40
N THR A 34 17.79 3.49 10.18
CA THR A 34 19.18 3.35 9.72
C THR A 34 19.44 4.17 8.47
N ASP A 35 18.76 3.84 7.38
CA ASP A 35 18.93 4.45 6.06
C ASP A 35 17.57 4.33 5.37
N PRO A 36 16.74 5.39 5.37
CA PRO A 36 15.38 5.32 4.87
C PRO A 36 15.36 4.97 3.39
N LYS A 37 14.67 3.87 3.05
CA LYS A 37 14.49 3.40 1.67
C LYS A 37 13.03 3.48 1.27
N LYS A 38 12.78 3.59 -0.04
CA LYS A 38 11.45 3.72 -0.62
C LYS A 38 11.24 2.70 -1.73
N VAL A 39 10.02 2.18 -1.81
CA VAL A 39 9.47 1.47 -2.98
C VAL A 39 8.16 2.11 -3.35
N GLU A 40 7.89 2.24 -4.64
CA GLU A 40 6.65 2.82 -5.16
C GLU A 40 5.79 1.78 -5.86
N TYR A 41 4.48 1.91 -5.68
CA TYR A 41 3.46 1.07 -6.30
C TYR A 41 2.41 1.94 -6.95
N LEU A 42 2.12 1.70 -8.22
CA LEU A 42 1.01 2.30 -8.94
C LEU A 42 -0.06 1.22 -9.18
N LEU A 43 -1.22 1.37 -8.53
CA LEU A 43 -2.30 0.38 -8.59
C LEU A 43 -3.46 0.91 -9.43
N HIS A 44 -3.66 0.32 -10.61
CA HIS A 44 -4.83 0.55 -11.46
C HIS A 44 -5.95 -0.41 -11.05
N ILE A 45 -7.12 0.13 -10.75
CA ILE A 45 -8.26 -0.66 -10.30
C ILE A 45 -9.33 -0.65 -11.39
N THR A 46 -9.31 -1.70 -12.23
CA THR A 46 -10.03 -1.70 -13.51
C THR A 46 -11.49 -2.13 -13.39
N ASP A 47 -11.86 -2.96 -12.40
CA ASP A 47 -13.29 -3.15 -12.12
C ASP A 47 -13.73 -2.02 -11.20
N LEU A 48 -14.27 -0.98 -11.82
CA LEU A 48 -15.06 0.03 -11.14
C LEU A 48 -16.02 -0.72 -10.20
N PRO A 49 -15.96 -0.50 -8.87
CA PRO A 49 -16.91 -1.14 -7.98
C PRO A 49 -18.31 -0.82 -8.50
N LEU A 50 -19.20 -1.82 -8.51
CA LEU A 50 -20.64 -1.56 -8.71
C LEU A 50 -21.01 -0.37 -7.80
N PRO A 51 -21.81 0.60 -8.28
CA PRO A 51 -22.03 1.85 -7.57
C PRO A 51 -22.39 1.55 -6.11
N LYS A 52 -21.58 2.07 -5.16
CA LYS A 52 -21.76 2.04 -3.69
C LYS A 52 -21.15 0.88 -2.87
N GLN A 53 -20.24 0.05 -3.38
CA GLN A 53 -19.69 -1.04 -2.52
C GLN A 53 -18.48 -0.68 -1.64
N ILE A 54 -17.65 0.30 -2.00
CA ILE A 54 -16.44 0.63 -1.24
C ILE A 54 -16.31 2.16 -1.15
N THR A 55 -16.05 2.68 0.04
CA THR A 55 -15.74 4.11 0.22
C THR A 55 -14.36 4.41 -0.34
N GLU A 56 -14.09 5.66 -0.69
CA GLU A 56 -12.76 6.14 -1.13
C GLU A 56 -11.65 5.73 -0.13
N ALA A 57 -11.91 5.94 1.17
CA ALA A 57 -11.02 5.50 2.24
C ALA A 57 -10.79 3.98 2.26
N GLY A 58 -11.80 3.19 1.93
CA GLY A 58 -11.69 1.74 1.80
C GLY A 58 -10.82 1.32 0.61
N ALA A 59 -10.96 2.00 -0.53
CA ALA A 59 -10.14 1.77 -1.71
C ALA A 59 -8.65 2.04 -1.44
N LEU A 60 -8.32 3.16 -0.78
CA LEU A 60 -6.96 3.49 -0.37
C LEU A 60 -6.39 2.46 0.62
N GLN A 61 -7.20 2.06 1.62
CA GLN A 61 -6.77 1.07 2.61
C GLN A 61 -6.45 -0.28 1.96
N ASP A 62 -7.26 -0.71 1.00
CA ASP A 62 -7.03 -2.00 0.38
C ASP A 62 -5.91 -1.97 -0.67
N ALA A 63 -5.76 -0.88 -1.42
CA ALA A 63 -4.58 -0.67 -2.27
C ALA A 63 -3.29 -0.75 -1.44
N THR A 64 -3.30 -0.14 -0.25
CA THR A 64 -2.20 -0.26 0.71
C THR A 64 -1.95 -1.72 1.10
N ARG A 65 -2.99 -2.50 1.39
CA ARG A 65 -2.84 -3.93 1.73
C ARG A 65 -2.23 -4.74 0.58
N ILE A 66 -2.61 -4.45 -0.66
CA ILE A 66 -2.06 -5.11 -1.85
C ILE A 66 -0.57 -4.81 -1.97
N ALA A 67 -0.19 -3.53 -1.88
CA ALA A 67 1.20 -3.10 -1.91
C ALA A 67 2.02 -3.76 -0.78
N ILE A 68 1.50 -3.78 0.45
CA ILE A 68 2.17 -4.41 1.60
C ILE A 68 2.31 -5.93 1.42
N ASN A 69 1.29 -6.61 0.89
CA ASN A 69 1.35 -8.05 0.59
C ASN A 69 2.49 -8.34 -0.39
N HIS A 70 2.58 -7.57 -1.47
CA HIS A 70 3.65 -7.73 -2.45
C HIS A 70 5.02 -7.40 -1.85
N PHE A 71 5.16 -6.27 -1.15
CA PHE A 71 6.39 -5.89 -0.44
C PHE A 71 6.87 -6.97 0.54
N TYR A 72 5.93 -7.62 1.25
CA TYR A 72 6.23 -8.71 2.18
C TYR A 72 6.69 -9.98 1.47
N ALA A 73 6.07 -10.33 0.33
CA ALA A 73 6.37 -11.54 -0.42
C ALA A 73 7.61 -11.44 -1.32
N THR A 74 7.89 -10.23 -1.83
CA THR A 74 8.92 -9.98 -2.83
C THR A 74 10.21 -9.44 -2.19
N LYS A 75 11.35 -9.67 -2.82
CA LYS A 75 12.60 -9.00 -2.43
C LYS A 75 12.72 -7.69 -3.21
N THR A 76 12.35 -6.60 -2.58
CA THR A 76 12.45 -5.25 -3.14
C THR A 76 13.81 -4.61 -2.84
N ARG A 77 14.15 -3.59 -3.62
CA ARG A 77 15.30 -2.71 -3.47
C ARG A 77 14.83 -1.27 -3.35
N ASP A 78 15.72 -0.42 -2.86
CA ASP A 78 15.46 1.02 -2.79
C ASP A 78 15.30 1.60 -4.20
N GLY A 79 14.24 2.38 -4.39
CA GLY A 79 13.86 2.96 -5.68
C GLY A 79 13.14 2.00 -6.63
N ASP A 80 12.76 0.79 -6.21
CA ASP A 80 11.93 -0.07 -7.06
C ASP A 80 10.55 0.57 -7.28
N GLU A 81 10.04 0.43 -8.51
CA GLU A 81 8.71 0.87 -8.93
C GLU A 81 7.93 -0.34 -9.47
N PHE A 82 6.67 -0.48 -9.06
CA PHE A 82 5.80 -1.56 -9.50
C PHE A 82 4.46 -1.04 -9.98
N GLU A 83 4.05 -1.48 -11.17
CA GLU A 83 2.71 -1.24 -11.70
C GLU A 83 1.84 -2.49 -11.52
N MET A 84 0.63 -2.33 -10.99
CA MET A 84 -0.29 -3.43 -10.70
C MET A 84 -1.69 -3.13 -11.21
N HIS A 85 -2.26 -4.08 -11.96
CA HIS A 85 -3.66 -4.01 -12.39
C HIS A 85 -4.48 -4.97 -11.55
N CYS A 86 -5.41 -4.43 -10.77
CA CYS A 86 -6.29 -5.18 -9.90
C CYS A 86 -7.73 -5.08 -10.42
N SER A 87 -8.33 -6.23 -10.76
CA SER A 87 -9.73 -6.30 -11.16
C SER A 87 -10.63 -6.11 -9.93
N ARG A 88 -10.47 -6.91 -8.87
CA ARG A 88 -11.28 -6.83 -7.66
C ARG A 88 -10.44 -6.74 -6.39
N ILE A 89 -10.74 -5.72 -5.59
CA ILE A 89 -10.10 -5.47 -4.30
C ILE A 89 -10.73 -6.34 -3.19
N THR A 90 -10.09 -7.44 -2.79
CA THR A 90 -10.52 -8.26 -1.63
C THR A 90 -9.37 -8.78 -0.76
N ALA A 91 -8.13 -8.30 -0.99
CA ALA A 91 -6.95 -8.85 -0.34
C ALA A 91 -6.83 -8.42 1.14
N ARG A 92 -7.02 -9.35 2.07
CA ARG A 92 -6.72 -9.14 3.50
C ARG A 92 -5.26 -9.48 3.78
N TRP A 93 -4.39 -8.48 3.95
CA TRP A 93 -3.05 -8.69 4.54
C TRP A 93 -3.19 -9.22 5.99
N PRO A 94 -2.45 -10.27 6.40
CA PRO A 94 -2.60 -10.90 7.71
C PRO A 94 -1.99 -10.10 8.88
N GLY A 95 -1.25 -9.03 8.61
CA GLY A 95 -0.65 -8.18 9.64
C GLY A 95 -1.59 -7.09 10.15
N THR A 96 -1.12 -6.32 11.13
CA THR A 96 -1.87 -5.19 11.71
C THR A 96 -1.47 -3.88 11.04
N LEU A 97 -2.45 -3.19 10.45
CA LEU A 97 -2.29 -1.81 10.00
C LEU A 97 -2.61 -0.87 11.17
N TYR A 98 -1.63 -0.10 11.60
CA TYR A 98 -1.83 0.94 12.59
C TYR A 98 -2.09 2.25 11.85
N ASN A 99 -3.36 2.65 11.74
CA ASN A 99 -3.72 3.99 11.30
C ASN A 99 -3.40 4.97 12.44
N LYS A 100 -2.13 5.38 12.54
CA LYS A 100 -1.73 6.50 13.37
C LYS A 100 -1.57 7.68 12.43
N LEU A 101 -2.67 8.38 12.19
CA LEU A 101 -2.81 9.80 11.82
C LEU A 101 -4.25 9.99 11.34
N GLY A 102 -5.17 10.08 12.30
CA GLY A 102 -6.49 10.64 12.05
C GLY A 102 -6.41 12.16 12.17
N GLY A 103 -7.11 12.85 11.28
CA GLY A 103 -7.42 14.29 11.39
C GLY A 103 -6.29 15.21 11.04
#